data_AF-A0A0G1MHD4-F1
#
_entry.id   AF-A0A0G1MHD4-F1
#
_cell.length_a   1.000
_cell.length_b   1.000
_cell.length_c   1.000
_cell.angle_alpha   90.00
_cell.angle_beta   90.00
_cell.angle_gamma   90.00
#
_symmetry.space_group_name_H-M   'P 1'
#
loop_
_entity.id
_entity.type
_entity.pdbx_description
1 polymer ?
#
loop_
_entity_poly.entity_id
_entity_poly.type
_entity_poly.pdbx_seq_one_letter_code
_entity_poly.pdbx_strand_id
1 'polypeptide(L)'
;MRYIDTPQKINIFEILGNKASFSPHNYKKVIFGGKKSKTVRDFLSSDLINGEEVGSDAYIRKSYKYFIRNKALQQDSFLLNLSSDSIIPILPSKFVDLKLKEGDLIISKDSNIGETIILDKDYPDHMLSGGLYKLPVEINKYYLFAFLKHNFFRTQLNFLVSKGATILHAKKLFLDCLIPIPDQKNSDQVITYLETIVRLAINKEKKIKENETRIFTIIQKEISSNQVKKDFRYQFPDLQQILLTSRIDAGFYCEDYIKKQFSIKNYADGAGTIEDWNFEIGRGQNLQVSAIGVIQENFPLYWRETLYFQQKVRSVSV
;
A
#
# COMPACT_ATOMS: atom_id res chain seq x y z
N MET A 1 -0.23 -12.31 21.25
CA MET A 1 -1.45 -11.55 21.61
C MET A 1 -1.13 -10.59 22.75
N ARG A 2 -0.46 -9.46 22.47
CA ARG A 2 0.10 -8.57 23.52
C ARG A 2 -0.95 -7.65 24.19
N TYR A 3 -2.13 -7.51 23.58
CA TYR A 3 -3.18 -6.56 23.99
C TYR A 3 -4.53 -7.22 24.26
N ILE A 4 -4.56 -8.55 24.43
CA ILE A 4 -5.81 -9.30 24.63
C ILE A 4 -5.73 -10.02 25.97
N ASP A 5 -6.71 -9.76 26.81
CA ASP A 5 -7.00 -10.56 28.00
C ASP A 5 -8.07 -11.58 27.64
N THR A 6 -7.76 -12.86 27.85
CA THR A 6 -8.73 -13.95 27.66
C THR A 6 -9.05 -14.48 29.05
N PRO A 7 -10.27 -14.24 29.57
CA PRO A 7 -10.59 -14.64 30.93
C PRO A 7 -10.54 -16.16 31.04
N GLN A 8 -9.89 -16.67 32.09
CA GLN A 8 -9.83 -18.12 32.36
C GLN A 8 -11.18 -18.68 32.83
N LYS A 9 -12.03 -17.82 33.39
CA LYS A 9 -13.36 -18.17 33.90
C LYS A 9 -14.32 -17.03 33.56
N ILE A 10 -15.56 -17.38 33.22
CA ILE A 10 -16.65 -16.44 32.93
C ILE A 10 -17.82 -16.75 33.87
N ASN A 11 -18.61 -15.74 34.23
CA ASN A 11 -19.77 -15.93 35.10
C ASN A 11 -21.10 -15.92 34.30
N ILE A 12 -22.18 -16.38 34.94
CA ILE A 12 -23.50 -16.49 34.29
C ILE A 12 -24.06 -15.13 33.86
N PHE A 13 -23.73 -14.05 34.59
CA PHE A 13 -24.17 -12.70 34.25
C PHE A 13 -23.47 -12.16 32.99
N GLU A 14 -22.19 -12.47 32.80
CA GLU A 14 -21.44 -12.15 31.57
C GLU A 14 -22.00 -12.92 30.36
N ILE A 15 -22.43 -14.17 30.56
CA ILE A 15 -23.09 -14.97 29.52
C ILE A 15 -24.43 -14.33 29.12
N LEU A 16 -25.27 -13.99 30.09
CA LEU A 16 -26.55 -13.33 29.84
C LEU A 16 -26.38 -11.96 29.18
N GLY A 17 -25.35 -11.19 29.57
CA GLY A 17 -25.01 -9.91 28.95
C GLY A 17 -24.55 -10.02 27.49
N ASN A 18 -23.90 -11.12 27.12
CA ASN A 18 -23.46 -11.41 25.75
C ASN A 18 -24.47 -12.23 24.95
N LYS A 19 -25.77 -11.94 25.10
CA LYS A 19 -26.89 -12.60 24.40
C LYS A 19 -26.88 -14.12 24.56
N ALA A 20 -26.49 -14.61 25.74
CA ALA A 20 -26.37 -16.04 26.04
C ALA A 20 -25.43 -16.82 25.09
N SER A 21 -24.42 -16.16 24.51
CA SER A 21 -23.49 -16.80 23.58
C SER A 21 -22.29 -17.41 24.28
N PHE A 22 -22.08 -18.72 24.16
CA PHE A 22 -20.96 -19.43 24.79
C PHE A 22 -19.63 -19.33 24.03
N SER A 23 -19.54 -18.51 22.98
CA SER A 23 -18.30 -18.36 22.21
C SER A 23 -17.21 -17.71 23.08
N PRO A 24 -16.05 -18.37 23.31
CA PRO A 24 -14.95 -17.79 24.10
C PRO A 24 -14.44 -16.46 23.56
N HIS A 25 -14.68 -16.20 22.26
CA HIS A 25 -14.33 -14.93 21.64
C HIS A 25 -15.11 -13.76 22.26
N ASN A 26 -16.39 -13.91 22.58
CA ASN A 26 -17.22 -12.80 23.08
C ASN A 26 -16.80 -12.29 24.46
N TYR A 27 -15.93 -13.01 25.16
CA TYR A 27 -15.48 -12.71 26.51
C TYR A 27 -14.06 -12.13 26.57
N LYS A 28 -13.33 -12.11 25.44
CA LYS A 28 -11.99 -11.51 25.46
C LYS A 28 -12.12 -10.00 25.61
N LYS A 29 -11.20 -9.42 26.38
CA LYS A 29 -11.14 -7.99 26.64
C LYS A 29 -9.84 -7.45 26.07
N VAL A 30 -9.85 -6.22 25.60
CA VAL A 30 -8.64 -5.54 25.14
C VAL A 30 -7.96 -4.96 26.37
N ILE A 31 -6.68 -5.28 26.57
CA ILE A 31 -5.90 -4.75 27.71
C ILE A 31 -5.70 -3.26 27.47
N PHE A 32 -6.24 -2.47 28.40
CA PHE A 32 -6.21 -1.02 28.33
C PHE A 32 -5.44 -0.48 29.54
N GLY A 33 -4.31 0.21 29.30
CA GLY A 33 -3.40 0.65 30.36
C GLY A 33 -3.74 2.00 31.00
N GLY A 34 -4.59 2.81 30.37
CA GLY A 34 -4.95 4.16 30.84
C GLY A 34 -6.31 4.22 31.51
N LYS A 35 -6.60 5.29 32.27
CA LYS A 35 -7.97 5.52 32.80
C LYS A 35 -8.88 6.24 31.82
N LYS A 36 -8.31 6.97 30.85
CA LYS A 36 -9.05 7.78 29.88
C LYS A 36 -8.89 7.21 28.47
N SER A 37 -10.01 7.15 27.76
CA SER A 37 -10.09 6.73 26.36
C SER A 37 -11.08 7.60 25.61
N LYS A 38 -10.92 7.65 24.30
CA LYS A 38 -11.91 8.18 23.35
C LYS A 38 -12.14 7.14 22.27
N THR A 39 -13.34 7.05 21.73
CA THR A 39 -13.61 6.26 20.53
C THR A 39 -13.01 6.97 19.31
N VAL A 40 -12.75 6.24 18.22
CA VAL A 40 -12.35 6.86 16.94
C VAL A 40 -13.39 7.89 16.48
N ARG A 41 -14.67 7.64 16.75
CA ARG A 41 -15.78 8.57 16.47
C ARG A 41 -15.58 9.94 17.12
N ASP A 42 -15.05 9.98 18.35
CA ASP A 42 -14.87 11.22 19.10
C ASP A 42 -13.79 12.14 18.52
N PHE A 43 -13.01 11.68 17.53
CA PHE A 43 -12.04 12.49 16.79
C PHE A 43 -12.60 13.06 15.48
N LEU A 44 -13.78 12.61 15.04
CA LEU A 44 -14.36 13.06 13.78
C LEU A 44 -15.05 14.42 13.95
N SER A 45 -14.81 15.35 13.02
CA SER A 45 -15.50 16.65 12.99
C SER A 45 -16.87 16.58 12.28
N SER A 46 -17.07 15.59 11.40
CA SER A 46 -18.33 15.37 10.67
C SER A 46 -18.54 13.88 10.36
N ASP A 47 -19.63 13.56 9.66
CA ASP A 47 -19.87 12.21 9.15
C ASP A 47 -18.80 11.77 8.15
N LEU A 48 -18.57 10.45 8.11
CA LEU A 48 -17.64 9.81 7.17
C LEU A 48 -18.05 10.07 5.72
N ILE A 49 -17.05 10.32 4.87
CA ILE A 49 -17.24 10.43 3.43
C ILE A 49 -16.93 9.06 2.81
N ASN A 50 -17.94 8.45 2.20
CA ASN A 50 -17.83 7.15 1.58
C ASN A 50 -17.23 7.27 0.18
N GLY A 51 -16.35 6.33 -0.18
CA GLY A 51 -16.07 6.06 -1.58
C GLY A 51 -17.27 5.41 -2.27
N GLU A 52 -17.22 5.39 -3.61
CA GLU A 52 -18.26 4.83 -4.46
C GLU A 52 -17.68 3.74 -5.35
N GLU A 53 -18.48 2.71 -5.65
CA GLU A 53 -18.05 1.62 -6.52
C GLU A 53 -18.54 1.86 -7.95
N VAL A 54 -17.64 1.75 -8.93
CA VAL A 54 -17.95 2.09 -10.33
C VAL A 54 -18.28 0.87 -11.20
N GLY A 55 -18.02 -0.34 -10.72
CA GLY A 55 -18.15 -1.58 -11.51
C GLY A 55 -16.98 -1.81 -12.48
N SER A 56 -16.72 -3.07 -12.84
CA SER A 56 -15.61 -3.41 -13.74
C SER A 56 -15.88 -3.01 -15.20
N ASP A 57 -17.14 -2.76 -15.55
CA ASP A 57 -17.57 -2.20 -16.83
C ASP A 57 -17.07 -0.77 -17.06
N ALA A 58 -16.77 -0.03 -15.98
CA ALA A 58 -16.25 1.33 -16.06
C ALA A 58 -14.72 1.40 -16.26
N TYR A 59 -14.00 0.28 -16.21
CA TYR A 59 -12.54 0.24 -16.29
C TYR A 59 -12.07 0.40 -17.73
N ILE A 60 -11.17 1.35 -17.97
CA ILE A 60 -10.62 1.66 -19.29
C ILE A 60 -9.09 1.72 -19.26
N ARG A 61 -8.45 1.53 -20.43
CA ARG A 61 -6.98 1.48 -20.51
C ARG A 61 -6.30 2.82 -20.26
N LYS A 62 -6.94 3.93 -20.66
CA LYS A 62 -6.40 5.29 -20.52
C LYS A 62 -7.54 6.23 -20.16
N SER A 63 -7.34 7.02 -19.12
CA SER A 63 -8.25 8.05 -18.65
C SER A 63 -7.45 9.14 -17.96
N TYR A 64 -8.05 10.32 -17.83
CA TYR A 64 -7.59 11.36 -16.91
C TYR A 64 -8.27 11.27 -15.55
N LYS A 65 -9.23 10.34 -15.37
CA LYS A 65 -9.89 10.05 -14.08
C LYS A 65 -9.51 8.66 -13.58
N TYR A 66 -9.26 8.57 -12.28
CA TYR A 66 -8.64 7.43 -11.65
C TYR A 66 -9.44 6.93 -10.43
N PHE A 67 -9.41 5.62 -10.23
CA PHE A 67 -10.11 4.91 -9.18
C PHE A 67 -9.12 4.25 -8.22
N ILE A 68 -9.11 4.69 -6.97
CA ILE A 68 -8.22 4.18 -5.92
C ILE A 68 -8.85 2.93 -5.29
N ARG A 69 -8.20 1.78 -5.45
CA ARG A 69 -8.61 0.51 -4.84
C ARG A 69 -8.04 0.33 -3.44
N ASN A 70 -8.61 -0.59 -2.67
CA ASN A 70 -8.12 -0.95 -1.33
C ASN A 70 -6.65 -1.39 -1.31
N LYS A 71 -6.14 -1.97 -2.42
CA LYS A 71 -4.72 -2.34 -2.58
C LYS A 71 -3.76 -1.13 -2.52
N ALA A 72 -4.27 0.09 -2.68
CA ALA A 72 -3.48 1.31 -2.51
C ALA A 72 -3.06 1.55 -1.04
N LEU A 73 -3.77 0.95 -0.08
CA LEU A 73 -3.51 1.07 1.35
C LEU A 73 -2.74 -0.18 1.82
N GLN A 74 -1.49 0.03 2.25
CA GLN A 74 -0.58 -1.01 2.71
C GLN A 74 -0.21 -0.82 4.18
N GLN A 75 0.10 -1.91 4.87
CA GLN A 75 0.42 -1.92 6.30
C GLN A 75 1.66 -1.08 6.62
N ASP A 76 2.70 -1.25 5.83
CA ASP A 76 4.05 -0.71 5.99
C ASP A 76 4.23 0.72 5.46
N SER A 77 3.23 1.27 4.75
CA SER A 77 3.29 2.61 4.15
C SER A 77 2.31 3.56 4.82
N PHE A 78 2.75 4.77 5.16
CA PHE A 78 1.88 5.83 5.70
C PHE A 78 1.16 6.58 4.58
N LEU A 79 1.65 6.47 3.34
CA LEU A 79 1.16 7.20 2.17
C LEU A 79 0.43 6.29 1.19
N LEU A 80 -0.23 6.88 0.20
CA LEU A 80 -0.90 6.12 -0.86
C LEU A 80 0.11 5.41 -1.77
N ASN A 81 -0.13 4.14 -2.09
CA ASN A 81 0.62 3.42 -3.12
C ASN A 81 -0.04 3.62 -4.49
N LEU A 82 0.72 4.12 -5.47
CA LEU A 82 0.24 4.46 -6.82
C LEU A 82 0.73 3.46 -7.89
N SER A 83 0.72 2.17 -7.58
CA SER A 83 0.94 1.10 -8.57
C SER A 83 -0.22 0.98 -9.58
N SER A 84 0.05 0.35 -10.74
CA SER A 84 -0.95 0.06 -11.78
C SER A 84 -2.13 -0.77 -11.27
N ASP A 85 -1.91 -1.56 -10.23
CA ASP A 85 -2.97 -2.34 -9.62
C ASP A 85 -3.70 -1.55 -8.54
N SER A 86 -3.07 -0.61 -7.86
CA SER A 86 -3.76 0.16 -6.82
C SER A 86 -4.68 1.23 -7.42
N ILE A 87 -4.39 1.69 -8.63
CA ILE A 87 -5.12 2.77 -9.30
C ILE A 87 -5.51 2.34 -10.71
N ILE A 88 -6.82 2.37 -10.98
CA ILE A 88 -7.38 1.99 -12.29
C ILE A 88 -7.92 3.23 -13.00
N PRO A 89 -7.62 3.45 -14.29
CA PRO A 89 -8.29 4.48 -15.08
C PRO A 89 -9.76 4.12 -15.35
N ILE A 90 -10.67 5.08 -15.20
CA ILE A 90 -12.11 4.84 -15.32
C ILE A 90 -12.79 5.80 -16.30
N LEU A 91 -14.01 5.44 -16.74
CA LEU A 91 -14.88 6.35 -17.48
C LEU A 91 -15.12 7.65 -16.68
N PRO A 92 -14.84 8.84 -17.26
CA PRO A 92 -15.08 10.10 -16.56
C PRO A 92 -16.52 10.33 -16.13
N SER A 93 -17.51 9.72 -16.81
CA SER A 93 -18.93 9.80 -16.46
C SER A 93 -19.29 9.09 -15.15
N LYS A 94 -18.43 8.19 -14.67
CA LYS A 94 -18.60 7.45 -13.41
C LYS A 94 -17.79 8.07 -12.26
N PHE A 95 -17.04 9.13 -12.54
CA PHE A 95 -16.18 9.79 -11.56
C PHE A 95 -17.00 10.60 -10.56
N VAL A 96 -16.69 10.45 -9.27
CA VAL A 96 -17.25 11.26 -8.20
C VAL A 96 -16.14 12.01 -7.49
N ASP A 97 -16.27 13.34 -7.46
CA ASP A 97 -15.30 14.22 -6.81
C ASP A 97 -15.54 14.26 -5.30
N LEU A 98 -14.65 13.60 -4.56
CA LEU A 98 -14.65 13.58 -3.08
C LEU A 98 -13.75 14.67 -2.47
N LYS A 99 -13.19 15.57 -3.30
CA LYS A 99 -12.27 16.65 -2.90
C LYS A 99 -11.15 16.13 -2.00
N LEU A 100 -10.39 15.16 -2.51
CA LEU A 100 -9.26 14.54 -1.81
C LEU A 100 -8.11 15.54 -1.72
N LYS A 101 -7.78 15.97 -0.50
CA LYS A 101 -6.78 16.99 -0.22
C LYS A 101 -5.60 16.44 0.57
N GLU A 102 -4.45 17.11 0.47
CA GLU A 102 -3.29 16.82 1.30
C GLU A 102 -3.66 16.79 2.78
N GLY A 103 -3.20 15.77 3.49
CA GLY A 103 -3.46 15.58 4.91
C GLY A 103 -4.81 14.95 5.23
N ASP A 104 -5.63 14.58 4.25
CA ASP A 104 -6.82 13.75 4.50
C ASP A 104 -6.40 12.33 4.94
N LEU A 105 -7.13 11.76 5.90
CA LEU A 105 -6.95 10.37 6.32
C LEU A 105 -7.92 9.47 5.57
N ILE A 106 -7.41 8.38 5.00
CA ILE A 106 -8.20 7.38 4.28
C ILE A 106 -8.07 6.05 5.00
N ILE A 107 -9.19 5.38 5.29
CA ILE A 107 -9.23 4.07 5.94
C ILE A 107 -9.98 3.05 5.09
N SER A 108 -9.47 1.82 5.07
CA SER A 108 -10.10 0.69 4.40
C SER A 108 -11.07 -0.05 5.32
N LYS A 109 -12.26 -0.33 4.80
CA LYS A 109 -13.33 -1.05 5.52
C LYS A 109 -13.49 -2.51 5.08
N ASP A 110 -12.94 -2.86 3.93
CA ASP A 110 -13.08 -4.17 3.27
C ASP A 110 -11.70 -4.72 2.87
N SER A 111 -11.54 -6.04 2.90
CA SER A 111 -10.27 -6.75 2.60
C SER A 111 -9.11 -6.36 3.53
N ASN A 112 -8.49 -5.20 3.31
CA ASN A 112 -7.44 -4.62 4.14
C ASN A 112 -8.04 -3.81 5.29
N ILE A 113 -8.85 -4.44 6.14
CA ILE A 113 -9.61 -3.74 7.18
C ILE A 113 -8.71 -2.96 8.14
N GLY A 114 -9.05 -1.70 8.35
CA GLY A 114 -8.38 -0.83 9.31
C GLY A 114 -7.07 -0.27 8.81
N GLU A 115 -6.61 -0.67 7.62
CA GLU A 115 -5.48 0.01 6.99
C GLU A 115 -5.82 1.47 6.78
N THR A 116 -4.94 2.35 7.24
CA THR A 116 -5.11 3.80 7.17
C THR A 116 -3.88 4.43 6.57
N ILE A 117 -4.07 5.41 5.68
CA ILE A 117 -3.01 6.25 5.09
C ILE A 117 -3.37 7.72 5.22
N ILE A 118 -2.39 8.58 5.01
CA ILE A 118 -2.56 10.03 4.87
C ILE A 118 -2.19 10.45 3.45
N LEU A 119 -2.96 11.37 2.85
CA LEU A 119 -2.65 11.91 1.53
C LEU A 119 -1.47 12.89 1.61
N ASP A 120 -0.48 12.71 0.73
CA ASP A 120 0.76 13.50 0.65
C ASP A 120 0.67 14.73 -0.25
N LYS A 121 -0.44 14.86 -0.99
CA LYS A 121 -0.78 15.93 -1.92
C LYS A 121 -2.28 15.89 -2.22
N ASP A 122 -2.76 16.85 -2.99
CA ASP A 122 -4.12 16.85 -3.51
C ASP A 122 -4.29 15.83 -4.65
N TYR A 123 -5.46 15.20 -4.71
CA TYR A 123 -5.82 14.20 -5.72
C TYR A 123 -7.15 14.55 -6.42
N PRO A 124 -7.21 15.63 -7.23
CA PRO A 124 -8.45 16.12 -7.84
C PRO A 124 -9.06 15.17 -8.90
N ASP A 125 -8.23 14.29 -9.46
CA ASP A 125 -8.62 13.35 -10.51
C ASP A 125 -8.82 11.92 -10.01
N HIS A 126 -8.82 11.73 -8.69
CA HIS A 126 -8.95 10.41 -8.08
C HIS A 126 -10.20 10.32 -7.22
N MET A 127 -10.90 9.20 -7.34
CA MET A 127 -12.00 8.85 -6.45
C MET A 127 -11.64 7.61 -5.63
N LEU A 128 -12.28 7.45 -4.48
CA LEU A 128 -12.09 6.31 -3.59
C LEU A 128 -13.06 5.18 -3.96
N SER A 129 -12.60 3.93 -3.88
CA SER A 129 -13.47 2.76 -3.99
C SER A 129 -14.50 2.69 -2.88
N GLY A 130 -15.58 1.93 -3.12
CA GLY A 130 -16.63 1.72 -2.13
C GLY A 130 -16.07 1.15 -0.82
N GLY A 131 -14.97 0.40 -0.87
CA GLY A 131 -14.27 -0.18 0.28
C GLY A 131 -13.45 0.80 1.13
N LEU A 132 -13.45 2.10 0.83
CA LEU A 132 -12.67 3.12 1.52
C LEU A 132 -13.56 4.23 2.11
N TYR A 133 -13.10 4.81 3.22
CA TYR A 133 -13.66 6.04 3.78
C TYR A 133 -12.59 7.12 3.88
N LYS A 134 -13.00 8.37 3.63
CA LYS A 134 -12.26 9.56 4.07
C LYS A 134 -12.75 9.96 5.46
N LEU A 135 -11.82 10.12 6.40
CA LEU A 135 -12.12 10.55 7.77
C LEU A 135 -11.96 12.08 7.89
N PRO A 136 -13.01 12.82 8.26
CA PRO A 136 -12.92 14.24 8.58
C PRO A 136 -12.33 14.42 9.99
N VAL A 137 -11.02 14.68 10.09
CA VAL A 137 -10.31 14.83 11.37
C VAL A 137 -9.52 16.13 11.37
N GLU A 138 -9.80 17.00 12.32
CA GLU A 138 -9.15 18.31 12.44
C GLU A 138 -8.20 18.36 13.64
N ILE A 139 -8.65 17.88 14.80
CA ILE A 139 -7.92 17.95 16.06
C ILE A 139 -7.17 16.63 16.30
N ASN A 140 -5.92 16.71 16.75
CA ASN A 140 -5.08 15.55 17.11
C ASN A 140 -4.99 14.51 15.97
N LYS A 141 -4.99 14.98 14.72
CA LYS A 141 -5.03 14.15 13.51
C LYS A 141 -3.88 13.13 13.48
N TYR A 142 -2.66 13.59 13.71
CA TYR A 142 -1.47 12.72 13.65
C TYR A 142 -1.42 11.77 14.83
N TYR A 143 -1.96 12.18 15.98
CA TYR A 143 -2.11 11.32 17.14
C TYR A 143 -3.06 10.16 16.85
N LEU A 144 -4.26 10.46 16.33
CA LEU A 144 -5.20 9.43 15.90
C LEU A 144 -4.56 8.51 14.85
N PHE A 145 -3.92 9.09 13.83
CA PHE A 145 -3.26 8.33 12.78
C PHE A 145 -2.20 7.36 13.31
N ALA A 146 -1.42 7.78 14.32
CA ALA A 146 -0.46 6.92 15.02
C ALA A 146 -1.12 5.63 15.54
N PHE A 147 -2.27 5.78 16.21
CA PHE A 147 -2.99 4.65 16.78
C PHE A 147 -3.67 3.79 15.72
N LEU A 148 -4.24 4.40 14.68
CA LEU A 148 -4.82 3.67 13.55
C LEU A 148 -3.77 2.80 12.83
N LYS A 149 -2.52 3.26 12.77
CA LYS A 149 -1.39 2.47 12.27
C LYS A 149 -0.89 1.40 13.24
N HIS A 150 -1.07 1.61 14.54
CA HIS A 150 -0.54 0.71 15.55
C HIS A 150 -1.32 -0.62 15.63
N ASN A 151 -0.62 -1.72 15.93
CA ASN A 151 -1.21 -3.05 16.05
C ASN A 151 -2.32 -3.15 17.12
N PHE A 152 -2.31 -2.25 18.10
CA PHE A 152 -3.37 -2.13 19.10
C PHE A 152 -4.74 -1.90 18.47
N PHE A 153 -4.87 -0.93 17.55
CA PHE A 153 -6.13 -0.65 16.86
C PHE A 153 -6.60 -1.84 16.03
N ARG A 154 -5.69 -2.47 15.27
CA ARG A 154 -6.02 -3.67 14.47
C ARG A 154 -6.51 -4.83 15.33
N THR A 155 -5.90 -5.01 16.49
CA THR A 155 -6.29 -6.05 17.44
C THR A 155 -7.72 -5.82 17.94
N GLN A 156 -8.07 -4.57 18.25
CA GLN A 156 -9.43 -4.18 18.61
C GLN A 156 -10.42 -4.40 17.46
N LEU A 157 -10.07 -3.95 16.25
CA LEU A 157 -10.97 -4.06 15.11
C LEU A 157 -11.23 -5.52 14.72
N ASN A 158 -10.18 -6.35 14.67
CA ASN A 158 -10.30 -7.79 14.41
C ASN A 158 -11.09 -8.54 15.51
N PHE A 159 -11.23 -7.94 16.69
CA PHE A 159 -12.08 -8.47 17.73
C PHE A 159 -13.57 -8.19 17.46
N LEU A 160 -13.87 -6.96 17.02
CA LEU A 160 -15.22 -6.52 16.70
C LEU A 160 -15.77 -7.16 15.42
N VAL A 161 -14.91 -7.43 14.43
CA VAL A 161 -15.31 -8.04 13.16
C VAL A 161 -15.51 -9.55 13.33
N SER A 162 -16.65 -10.05 12.85
CA SER A 162 -17.01 -11.46 12.89
C SER A 162 -16.09 -12.30 11.98
N LYS A 163 -15.48 -13.37 12.51
CA LYS A 163 -14.49 -14.20 11.81
C LYS A 163 -15.06 -15.23 10.81
N GLY A 164 -16.36 -15.16 10.51
CA GLY A 164 -17.07 -16.19 9.73
C GLY A 164 -17.09 -15.99 8.21
N ALA A 165 -16.61 -14.86 7.70
CA ALA A 165 -16.68 -14.53 6.27
C ALA A 165 -15.31 -14.63 5.59
N THR A 166 -15.27 -15.19 4.38
CA THR A 166 -14.06 -15.27 3.53
C THR A 166 -13.45 -13.89 3.27
N ILE A 167 -14.29 -12.86 3.19
CA ILE A 167 -13.88 -11.45 3.12
C ILE A 167 -14.44 -10.76 4.34
N LEU A 168 -13.55 -10.28 5.21
CA LEU A 168 -13.93 -9.49 6.35
C LEU A 168 -14.49 -8.14 5.86
N HIS A 169 -15.59 -7.68 6.48
CA HIS A 169 -16.17 -6.36 6.24
C HIS A 169 -16.40 -5.67 7.59
N ALA A 170 -15.63 -4.61 7.88
CA ALA A 170 -15.76 -3.89 9.15
C ALA A 170 -16.95 -2.93 9.18
N LYS A 171 -17.53 -2.58 8.03
CA LYS A 171 -18.54 -1.52 7.91
C LYS A 171 -18.08 -0.25 8.63
N LYS A 172 -18.67 0.07 9.79
CA LYS A 172 -18.31 1.23 10.62
C LYS A 172 -17.81 0.84 12.02
N LEU A 173 -17.55 -0.45 12.27
CA LEU A 173 -17.13 -0.97 13.58
C LEU A 173 -15.82 -0.33 14.09
N PHE A 174 -14.96 0.13 13.18
CA PHE A 174 -13.74 0.84 13.53
C PHE A 174 -13.98 2.16 14.30
N LEU A 175 -15.18 2.76 14.16
CA LEU A 175 -15.55 3.96 14.91
C LEU A 175 -15.64 3.71 16.41
N ASP A 176 -15.92 2.47 16.81
CA ASP A 176 -16.13 2.08 18.20
C ASP A 176 -14.82 1.59 18.85
N CYS A 177 -13.72 1.51 18.09
CA CYS A 177 -12.40 1.22 18.64
C CYS A 177 -11.94 2.36 19.58
N LEU A 178 -11.29 1.99 20.68
CA LEU A 178 -10.81 2.92 21.69
C LEU A 178 -9.39 3.37 21.38
N ILE A 179 -9.15 4.67 21.57
CA ILE A 179 -7.86 5.33 21.51
C ILE A 179 -7.54 5.82 22.93
N PRO A 180 -6.42 5.40 23.52
CA PRO A 180 -6.02 5.88 24.83
C PRO A 180 -5.67 7.36 24.79
N ILE A 181 -6.03 8.08 25.85
CA ILE A 181 -5.67 9.48 26.03
C ILE A 181 -4.78 9.56 27.27
N PRO A 182 -3.60 10.20 27.19
CA PRO A 182 -2.75 10.40 28.35
C PRO A 182 -3.48 11.22 29.42
N ASP A 183 -3.43 10.76 30.68
CA ASP A 183 -4.07 11.39 31.83
C ASP A 183 -3.05 12.00 32.82
N GLN A 184 -1.76 11.89 32.53
CA GLN A 184 -0.67 12.45 33.31
C GLN A 184 -0.50 13.96 33.08
N LYS A 185 0.23 14.63 33.99
CA LYS A 185 0.44 16.10 33.97
C LYS A 185 1.02 16.63 32.65
N ASN A 186 1.84 15.85 31.95
CA ASN A 186 2.45 16.23 30.68
C ASN A 186 1.72 15.65 29.45
N SER A 187 0.41 15.43 29.54
CA SER A 187 -0.42 14.86 28.47
C SER A 187 -0.20 15.54 27.12
N ASP A 188 -0.16 16.86 27.11
CA ASP A 188 -0.11 17.65 25.87
C ASP A 188 1.26 17.54 25.21
N GLN A 189 2.33 17.46 26.02
CA GLN A 189 3.68 17.22 25.54
C GLN A 189 3.81 15.82 24.92
N VAL A 190 3.19 14.80 25.54
CA VAL A 190 3.19 13.44 25.00
C VAL A 190 2.44 13.34 23.67
N ILE A 191 1.28 13.99 23.57
CA ILE A 191 0.53 14.07 22.32
C ILE A 191 1.38 14.75 21.25
N THR A 192 1.91 15.95 21.54
CA THR A 192 2.74 16.72 20.62
C THR A 192 3.98 15.94 20.16
N TYR A 193 4.63 15.22 21.08
CA TYR A 193 5.78 14.39 20.78
C TYR A 193 5.43 13.25 19.80
N LEU A 194 4.35 12.51 20.06
CA LEU A 194 3.89 11.46 19.17
C LEU A 194 3.50 11.99 17.79
N GLU A 195 2.79 13.12 17.75
CA GLU A 195 2.45 13.76 16.48
C GLU A 195 3.69 14.19 15.69
N THR A 196 4.72 14.66 16.39
CA THR A 196 5.99 15.05 15.77
C THR A 196 6.69 13.84 15.15
N ILE A 197 6.75 12.72 15.87
CA ILE A 197 7.31 11.46 15.35
C ILE A 197 6.58 11.02 14.08
N VAL A 198 5.24 11.03 14.11
CA VAL A 198 4.43 10.61 12.96
C VAL A 198 4.65 11.54 11.76
N ARG A 199 4.65 12.86 11.99
CA ARG A 199 4.97 13.84 10.94
C ARG A 199 6.36 13.61 10.34
N LEU A 200 7.36 13.33 11.17
CA LEU A 200 8.71 12.99 10.71
C LEU A 200 8.75 11.71 9.88
N ALA A 201 8.01 10.67 10.28
CA ALA A 201 7.92 9.42 9.53
C ALA A 201 7.29 9.65 8.14
N ILE A 202 6.18 10.38 8.09
CA ILE A 202 5.50 10.76 6.84
C ILE A 202 6.44 11.55 5.92
N ASN A 203 7.13 12.56 6.45
CA ASN A 203 8.06 13.39 5.68
C ASN A 203 9.24 12.57 5.11
N LYS A 204 9.77 11.63 5.90
CA LYS A 204 10.82 10.72 5.43
C LYS A 204 10.30 9.82 4.31
N GLU A 205 9.10 9.26 4.43
CA GLU A 205 8.50 8.44 3.39
C GLU A 205 8.25 9.23 2.10
N LYS A 206 7.72 10.46 2.21
CA LYS A 206 7.56 11.39 1.08
C LYS A 206 8.91 11.63 0.40
N LYS A 207 9.97 11.88 1.18
CA LYS A 207 11.31 12.11 0.62
C LYS A 207 11.90 10.87 -0.06
N ILE A 208 11.65 9.68 0.47
CA ILE A 208 12.06 8.42 -0.15
C ILE A 208 11.41 8.28 -1.53
N LYS A 209 10.09 8.50 -1.63
CA LYS A 209 9.35 8.43 -2.91
C LYS A 209 9.84 9.47 -3.93
N GLU A 210 10.10 10.69 -3.50
CA GLU A 210 10.67 11.75 -4.36
C GLU A 210 12.05 11.35 -4.90
N ASN A 211 12.92 10.85 -4.03
CA ASN A 211 14.26 10.44 -4.40
C ASN A 211 14.21 9.26 -5.37
N GLU A 212 13.42 8.22 -5.07
CA GLU A 212 13.19 7.06 -5.94
C GLU A 212 12.73 7.51 -7.34
N THR A 213 11.74 8.41 -7.41
CA THR A 213 11.25 8.95 -8.68
C THR A 213 12.33 9.69 -9.45
N ARG A 214 13.11 10.53 -8.76
CA ARG A 214 14.20 11.31 -9.36
C ARG A 214 15.27 10.40 -9.95
N ILE A 215 15.63 9.35 -9.22
CA ILE A 215 16.59 8.34 -9.64
C ILE A 215 16.11 7.63 -10.89
N PHE A 216 14.87 7.13 -10.90
CA PHE A 216 14.33 6.45 -12.07
C PHE A 216 14.26 7.38 -13.28
N THR A 217 13.98 8.66 -13.05
CA THR A 217 14.00 9.69 -14.11
C THR A 217 15.40 9.88 -14.68
N ILE A 218 16.44 9.93 -13.82
CA ILE A 218 17.85 10.04 -14.25
C ILE A 218 18.24 8.81 -15.06
N ILE A 219 17.98 7.60 -14.55
CA ILE A 219 18.28 6.34 -15.24
C ILE A 219 17.57 6.27 -16.59
N GLN A 220 16.28 6.62 -16.64
CA GLN A 220 15.52 6.59 -17.88
C GLN A 220 16.05 7.62 -18.89
N LYS A 221 16.42 8.81 -18.44
CA LYS A 221 17.01 9.85 -19.29
C LYS A 221 18.37 9.41 -19.83
N GLU A 222 19.20 8.80 -18.99
CA GLU A 222 20.51 8.27 -19.35
C GLU A 222 20.38 7.21 -20.45
N ILE A 223 19.55 6.18 -20.19
CA ILE A 223 19.29 5.12 -21.16
C ILE A 223 18.76 5.70 -22.46
N SER A 224 17.80 6.62 -22.42
CA SER A 224 17.17 7.16 -23.63
C SER A 224 18.10 8.07 -24.46
N SER A 225 19.05 8.75 -23.81
CA SER A 225 19.95 9.71 -24.48
C SER A 225 21.19 9.03 -25.07
N ASN A 226 21.65 7.93 -24.45
CA ASN A 226 22.89 7.25 -24.81
C ASN A 226 22.60 5.91 -25.53
N GLN A 227 21.83 6.00 -26.62
CA GLN A 227 21.53 4.87 -27.48
C GLN A 227 22.51 4.81 -28.66
N VAL A 228 22.89 3.59 -29.06
CA VAL A 228 23.54 3.38 -30.36
C VAL A 228 22.57 3.78 -31.47
N LYS A 229 23.06 4.31 -32.60
CA LYS A 229 22.27 4.76 -33.77
C LYS A 229 21.57 3.59 -34.50
N LYS A 230 20.65 2.92 -33.83
CA LYS A 230 19.76 1.89 -34.37
C LYS A 230 18.33 2.29 -34.06
N ASP A 231 17.46 2.11 -35.04
CA ASP A 231 16.04 2.38 -34.88
C ASP A 231 15.34 1.15 -34.32
N PHE A 232 14.42 1.39 -33.38
CA PHE A 232 13.53 0.35 -32.88
C PHE A 232 12.48 -0.01 -33.94
N ARG A 233 12.33 -1.31 -34.23
CA ARG A 233 11.25 -1.84 -35.06
C ARG A 233 10.68 -3.08 -34.39
N TYR A 234 9.39 -3.06 -34.10
CA TYR A 234 8.68 -4.22 -33.57
C TYR A 234 8.26 -5.17 -34.69
N GLN A 235 8.39 -6.47 -34.43
CA GLN A 235 7.90 -7.53 -35.29
C GLN A 235 7.24 -8.60 -34.42
N PHE A 236 6.16 -9.20 -34.93
CA PHE A 236 5.54 -10.35 -34.29
C PHE A 236 6.49 -11.55 -34.29
N PRO A 237 6.42 -12.44 -33.28
CA PRO A 237 7.27 -13.62 -33.24
C PRO A 237 6.98 -14.54 -34.43
N ASP A 238 8.04 -15.06 -35.03
CA ASP A 238 7.93 -16.07 -36.07
C ASP A 238 7.69 -17.47 -35.46
N LEU A 239 7.31 -18.42 -36.32
CA LEU A 239 7.03 -19.79 -35.91
C LEU A 239 8.26 -20.46 -35.27
N GLN A 240 9.48 -20.12 -35.69
CA GLN A 240 10.70 -20.73 -35.16
C GLN A 240 10.95 -20.27 -33.72
N GLN A 241 10.79 -18.99 -33.43
CA GLN A 241 10.90 -18.41 -32.09
C GLN A 241 9.88 -19.01 -31.12
N ILE A 242 8.66 -19.23 -31.60
CA ILE A 242 7.60 -19.89 -30.81
C ILE A 242 7.97 -21.33 -30.51
N LEU A 243 8.49 -22.07 -31.49
CA LEU A 243 8.90 -23.47 -31.30
C LEU A 243 10.09 -23.59 -30.35
N LEU A 244 11.07 -22.69 -30.44
CA LEU A 244 12.25 -22.64 -29.57
C LEU A 244 11.90 -22.44 -28.10
N THR A 245 10.94 -21.57 -27.82
CA THR A 245 10.53 -21.24 -26.44
C THR A 245 9.39 -22.11 -25.93
N SER A 246 8.61 -22.71 -26.85
CA SER A 246 7.44 -23.55 -26.57
C SER A 246 6.39 -22.91 -25.66
N ARG A 247 6.34 -21.56 -25.62
CA ARG A 247 5.43 -20.78 -24.78
C ARG A 247 4.77 -19.72 -25.63
N ILE A 248 3.54 -19.97 -26.08
CA ILE A 248 2.74 -19.03 -26.90
C ILE A 248 2.06 -17.99 -25.99
N ASP A 249 1.79 -18.35 -24.75
CA ASP A 249 1.11 -17.57 -23.71
C ASP A 249 2.01 -16.51 -23.05
N ALA A 250 3.27 -16.38 -23.48
CA ALA A 250 4.25 -15.57 -22.76
C ALA A 250 4.25 -14.10 -23.18
N GLY A 251 4.31 -13.22 -22.18
CA GLY A 251 4.34 -11.76 -22.39
C GLY A 251 5.61 -11.20 -23.04
N PHE A 252 6.69 -11.98 -23.20
CA PHE A 252 7.94 -11.48 -23.78
C PHE A 252 7.88 -11.24 -25.30
N TYR A 253 6.77 -11.57 -25.95
CA TYR A 253 6.52 -11.16 -27.33
C TYR A 253 5.85 -9.79 -27.45
N CYS A 254 5.39 -9.18 -26.36
CA CYS A 254 4.67 -7.92 -26.43
C CYS A 254 5.61 -6.77 -26.83
N GLU A 255 5.06 -5.78 -27.54
CA GLU A 255 5.81 -4.61 -28.00
C GLU A 255 6.55 -3.90 -26.85
N ASP A 256 5.86 -3.72 -25.72
CA ASP A 256 6.44 -3.07 -24.53
C ASP A 256 7.68 -3.80 -24.01
N TYR A 257 7.64 -5.14 -23.96
CA TYR A 257 8.78 -5.93 -23.51
C TYR A 257 9.95 -5.82 -24.51
N ILE A 258 9.68 -6.01 -25.80
CA ILE A 258 10.71 -5.95 -26.84
C ILE A 258 11.33 -4.55 -26.90
N LYS A 259 10.54 -3.49 -26.73
CA LYS A 259 11.02 -2.10 -26.67
C LYS A 259 11.94 -1.84 -25.48
N LYS A 260 11.58 -2.37 -24.30
CA LYS A 260 12.42 -2.27 -23.10
C LYS A 260 13.73 -3.04 -23.28
N GLN A 261 13.65 -4.26 -23.81
CA GLN A 261 14.84 -5.07 -24.13
C GLN A 261 15.74 -4.39 -25.15
N PHE A 262 15.17 -3.79 -26.19
CA PHE A 262 15.91 -3.02 -27.18
C PHE A 262 16.65 -1.86 -26.52
N SER A 263 15.95 -1.06 -25.71
CA SER A 263 16.55 0.11 -25.04
C SER A 263 17.73 -0.27 -24.14
N ILE A 264 17.66 -1.44 -23.49
CA ILE A 264 18.75 -1.96 -22.65
C ILE A 264 19.90 -2.45 -23.55
N LYS A 265 19.64 -3.34 -24.50
CA LYS A 265 20.69 -3.96 -25.35
C LYS A 265 21.37 -2.97 -26.29
N ASN A 266 20.69 -1.88 -26.63
CA ASN A 266 21.17 -0.83 -27.52
C ASN A 266 21.79 0.35 -26.77
N TYR A 267 21.99 0.23 -25.45
CA TYR A 267 22.69 1.21 -24.65
C TYR A 267 24.17 1.30 -25.07
N ALA A 268 24.69 2.53 -25.24
CA ALA A 268 25.99 2.78 -25.86
C ALA A 268 27.18 2.25 -25.06
N ASP A 269 27.09 2.27 -23.72
CA ASP A 269 28.18 1.78 -22.85
C ASP A 269 28.11 0.26 -22.63
N GLY A 270 27.24 -0.42 -23.37
CA GLY A 270 27.10 -1.87 -23.36
C GLY A 270 26.02 -2.38 -22.41
N ALA A 271 25.59 -3.61 -22.69
CA ALA A 271 24.66 -4.35 -21.87
C ALA A 271 25.13 -5.81 -21.81
N GLY A 272 24.97 -6.44 -20.66
CA GLY A 272 25.34 -7.84 -20.44
C GLY A 272 24.31 -8.54 -19.57
N THR A 273 24.41 -9.86 -19.52
CA THR A 273 23.73 -10.65 -18.50
C THR A 273 24.43 -10.53 -17.15
N ILE A 274 23.81 -11.08 -16.12
CA ILE A 274 24.38 -11.15 -14.78
C ILE A 274 25.70 -11.95 -14.81
N GLU A 275 25.74 -13.02 -15.60
CA GLU A 275 26.94 -13.84 -15.82
C GLU A 275 28.04 -13.07 -16.57
N ASP A 276 27.68 -12.26 -17.57
CA ASP A 276 28.65 -11.40 -18.29
C ASP A 276 29.33 -10.38 -17.36
N TRP A 277 28.67 -10.05 -16.24
CA TRP A 277 29.20 -9.16 -15.21
C TRP A 277 29.85 -9.92 -14.04
N ASN A 278 30.21 -11.19 -14.25
CA ASN A 278 30.87 -12.07 -13.29
C ASN A 278 30.08 -12.31 -12.00
N PHE A 279 28.75 -12.26 -12.05
CA PHE A 279 27.91 -12.67 -10.93
C PHE A 279 27.53 -14.16 -11.06
N GLU A 280 27.68 -14.89 -9.96
CA GLU A 280 27.29 -16.30 -9.88
C GLU A 280 25.80 -16.45 -9.55
N ILE A 281 25.07 -17.24 -10.35
CA ILE A 281 23.66 -17.56 -10.12
C ILE A 281 23.52 -18.96 -9.52
N GLY A 282 22.94 -19.05 -8.33
CA GLY A 282 22.54 -20.28 -7.66
C GLY A 282 21.14 -20.76 -8.07
N ARG A 283 20.87 -22.07 -7.93
CA ARG A 283 19.53 -22.64 -8.20
C ARG A 283 18.45 -22.01 -7.31
N GLY A 284 17.31 -21.65 -7.91
CA GLY A 284 16.16 -21.04 -7.21
C GLY A 284 16.15 -19.51 -7.20
N GLN A 285 17.18 -18.85 -7.74
CA GLN A 285 17.34 -17.39 -7.69
C GLN A 285 16.54 -16.60 -8.74
N ASN A 286 15.85 -17.26 -9.67
CA ASN A 286 15.16 -16.61 -10.79
C ASN A 286 14.02 -15.66 -10.40
N LEU A 287 13.56 -15.67 -9.13
CA LEU A 287 12.43 -14.89 -8.63
C LEU A 287 12.70 -14.17 -7.29
N GLN A 288 13.93 -14.19 -6.80
CA GLN A 288 14.24 -13.76 -5.44
C GLN A 288 14.93 -12.38 -5.40
N VAL A 289 14.18 -11.37 -4.96
CA VAL A 289 14.68 -10.07 -4.48
C VAL A 289 15.81 -10.23 -3.43
N SER A 290 15.85 -11.38 -2.73
CA SER A 290 16.88 -11.70 -1.73
C SER A 290 18.30 -11.82 -2.29
N ALA A 291 18.51 -12.18 -3.56
CA ALA A 291 19.86 -12.24 -4.13
C ALA A 291 20.47 -10.84 -4.35
N ILE A 292 19.64 -9.88 -4.77
CA ILE A 292 20.05 -8.47 -4.92
C ILE A 292 20.14 -7.78 -3.54
N GLY A 293 19.34 -8.22 -2.57
CA GLY A 293 19.33 -7.72 -1.19
C GLY A 293 20.53 -8.15 -0.32
N VAL A 294 21.11 -9.33 -0.55
CA VAL A 294 22.26 -9.83 0.24
C VAL A 294 23.58 -9.14 -0.14
N ILE A 295 23.66 -8.53 -1.33
CA ILE A 295 24.86 -7.81 -1.80
C ILE A 295 24.95 -6.37 -1.21
N GLN A 296 23.96 -5.95 -0.41
CA GLN A 296 23.83 -4.57 0.09
C GLN A 296 24.87 -4.13 1.14
N GLU A 297 25.69 -5.05 1.69
CA GLU A 297 26.65 -4.73 2.75
C GLU A 297 28.05 -4.30 2.27
N ASN A 298 28.45 -4.55 1.01
CA ASN A 298 29.85 -4.37 0.59
C ASN A 298 30.13 -3.38 -0.56
N PHE A 299 29.18 -2.54 -0.99
CA PHE A 299 29.48 -1.46 -1.96
C PHE A 299 28.84 -0.10 -1.62
N PRO A 300 29.49 1.03 -2.00
CA PRO A 300 28.98 2.38 -1.76
C PRO A 300 27.61 2.60 -2.45
N LEU A 301 26.77 3.41 -1.82
CA LEU A 301 25.36 3.69 -2.15
C LEU A 301 25.03 4.08 -3.62
N TYR A 302 26.03 4.33 -4.47
CA TYR A 302 25.86 4.93 -5.79
C TYR A 302 25.36 3.98 -6.90
N TRP A 303 25.41 2.66 -6.70
CA TRP A 303 25.00 1.66 -7.71
C TRP A 303 23.67 0.92 -7.39
N ARG A 304 22.94 1.36 -6.35
CA ARG A 304 21.80 0.62 -5.80
C ARG A 304 20.55 0.57 -6.70
N GLU A 305 20.50 1.37 -7.77
CA GLU A 305 19.22 1.70 -8.44
C GLU A 305 19.12 1.28 -9.90
N THR A 306 20.25 0.97 -10.54
CA THR A 306 20.29 0.46 -11.92
C THR A 306 19.80 -0.98 -12.04
N LEU A 307 19.96 -1.82 -11.02
CA LEU A 307 19.53 -3.24 -11.04
C LEU A 307 18.02 -3.44 -10.78
N TYR A 308 17.36 -2.51 -10.08
CA TYR A 308 15.90 -2.54 -9.88
C TYR A 308 15.13 -2.37 -11.21
N PHE A 309 15.79 -1.77 -12.22
CA PHE A 309 15.22 -1.50 -13.54
C PHE A 309 14.93 -2.79 -14.32
N GLN A 310 15.72 -3.86 -14.18
CA GLN A 310 15.48 -5.11 -14.90
C GLN A 310 14.31 -5.94 -14.33
N GLN A 311 14.02 -5.84 -13.02
CA GLN A 311 12.91 -6.59 -12.40
C GLN A 311 11.53 -5.93 -12.59
N LYS A 312 11.44 -4.59 -12.57
CA LYS A 312 10.15 -3.88 -12.79
C LYS A 312 9.62 -4.06 -14.22
N VAL A 313 10.48 -4.44 -15.17
CA VAL A 313 10.08 -4.81 -16.53
C VAL A 313 9.43 -6.20 -16.59
N ARG A 314 9.76 -7.11 -15.67
CA ARG A 314 9.14 -8.45 -15.58
C ARG A 314 7.90 -8.49 -14.70
N SER A 315 7.78 -7.65 -13.66
CA SER A 315 6.59 -7.66 -12.78
C SER A 315 5.34 -6.97 -13.37
N VAL A 316 5.47 -6.29 -14.51
CA VAL A 316 4.33 -5.80 -15.32
C VAL A 316 3.83 -6.90 -16.29
N SER A 317 4.38 -8.11 -16.20
CA SER A 317 4.06 -9.25 -17.08
C SER A 317 3.63 -10.49 -16.26
N VAL A 318 2.59 -10.34 -15.45
CA VAL A 318 1.77 -11.46 -14.96
C VAL A 318 0.31 -11.13 -15.23
#